data_AF-A0A842VID3-F1
#
_entry.id   AF-A0A842VID3-F1
#
_cell.length_a   1.000
_cell.length_b   1.000
_cell.length_c   1.000
_cell.angle_alpha   90.00
_cell.angle_beta   90.00
_cell.angle_gamma   90.00
#
_symmetry.space_group_name_H-M   'P 1'
#
loop_
_entity.id
_entity.type
_entity.pdbx_description
1 polymer ?
#
loop_
_entity_poly.entity_id
_entity_poly.type
_entity_poly.pdbx_seq_one_letter_code
_entity_poly.pdbx_strand_id
1 'polypeptide(L)'
;MSIKYERFFEVPLNYLHRYYPKLRDLGYSSEAVASQLNIPKDWYNWSRFWLNYQKNPHVLVNKSDIEWLDTLIGEVQYRINKGMLIYCEHMNGLYGKDETVNRLILLSEYGDLSCHRIGALYALKLLRLKDQRIFDLCENLAISDHNPDVRYQAVNVLIENFKDISLKVLKWVIDFEVSEEVFHKILKDLDDYSNKYLEHLIRSRLESEIKRDKLVKKIDKEFYGSFNVLIID
;
A
#
# COMPACT_ATOMS: atom_id res chain seq x y z
N MET A 1 0.83 26.44 5.49
CA MET A 1 1.91 25.56 5.01
C MET A 1 1.51 24.13 5.38
N SER A 2 0.82 23.40 4.49
CA SER A 2 0.33 22.05 4.79
C SER A 2 1.42 21.04 4.48
N ILE A 3 1.78 20.24 5.48
CA ILE A 3 2.71 19.12 5.32
C ILE A 3 1.91 17.98 4.70
N LYS A 4 2.25 17.59 3.47
CA LYS A 4 1.74 16.38 2.82
C LYS A 4 2.31 15.17 3.57
N TYR A 5 1.45 14.36 4.18
CA TYR A 5 1.84 13.08 4.76
C TYR A 5 2.01 12.06 3.62
N GLU A 6 3.25 11.79 3.24
CA GLU A 6 3.59 10.64 2.39
C GLU A 6 3.42 9.36 3.21
N ARG A 7 2.59 8.44 2.69
CA ARG A 7 2.27 7.15 3.30
C ARG A 7 3.44 6.18 3.10
N PHE A 8 4.11 5.82 4.19
CA PHE A 8 5.01 4.66 4.25
C PHE A 8 4.40 3.60 5.18
N PHE A 9 4.14 2.41 4.63
CA PHE A 9 3.63 1.25 5.36
C PHE A 9 4.73 0.22 5.45
N GLU A 10 5.49 0.18 6.55
CA GLU A 10 6.38 -0.94 6.82
C GLU A 10 6.34 -1.40 8.29
N VAL A 11 6.21 -2.73 8.40
CA VAL A 11 6.34 -3.62 9.56
C VAL A 11 5.13 -3.71 10.51
N PRO A 12 4.41 -4.86 10.55
CA PRO A 12 3.51 -5.19 11.64
C PRO A 12 4.31 -5.27 12.95
N LEU A 13 3.84 -4.59 14.00
CA LEU A 13 4.47 -4.54 15.33
C LEU A 13 4.93 -5.92 15.85
N ASN A 14 4.26 -7.00 15.45
CA ASN A 14 4.54 -8.38 15.84
C ASN A 14 5.97 -8.84 15.46
N TYR A 15 6.58 -8.24 14.43
CA TYR A 15 7.99 -8.48 14.06
C TYR A 15 8.97 -7.89 15.09
N LEU A 16 8.67 -6.71 15.65
CA LEU A 16 9.45 -6.15 16.76
C LEU A 16 9.36 -7.09 17.96
N HIS A 17 8.16 -7.56 18.33
CA HIS A 17 7.99 -8.44 19.49
C HIS A 17 8.82 -9.75 19.45
N ARG A 18 9.05 -10.34 18.27
CA ARG A 18 9.80 -11.61 18.12
C ARG A 18 11.32 -11.45 18.07
N TYR A 19 11.83 -10.35 17.51
CA TYR A 19 13.27 -10.11 17.32
C TYR A 19 13.88 -9.15 18.33
N TYR A 20 13.06 -8.32 18.99
CA TYR A 20 13.51 -7.33 19.97
C TYR A 20 14.24 -7.93 21.19
N PRO A 21 13.86 -9.10 21.74
CA PRO A 21 14.65 -9.75 22.78
C PRO A 21 16.07 -10.07 22.30
N LYS A 22 16.20 -10.66 21.10
CA LYS A 22 17.51 -11.04 20.51
C LYS A 22 18.38 -9.84 20.14
N LEU A 23 17.78 -8.75 19.65
CA LEU A 23 18.51 -7.52 19.30
C LEU A 23 18.93 -6.72 20.54
N ARG A 24 18.12 -6.77 21.60
CA ARG A 24 18.48 -6.21 22.92
C ARG A 24 19.65 -6.96 23.55
N ASP A 25 19.68 -8.29 23.44
CA ASP A 25 20.79 -9.12 23.91
C ASP A 25 22.11 -8.83 23.15
N LEU A 26 22.02 -8.28 21.94
CA LEU A 26 23.14 -7.80 21.13
C LEU A 26 23.51 -6.32 21.38
N GLY A 27 22.88 -5.66 22.36
CA GLY A 27 23.23 -4.29 22.77
C GLY A 27 22.64 -3.16 21.92
N TYR A 28 21.73 -3.46 20.98
CA TYR A 28 21.09 -2.41 20.18
C TYR A 28 19.99 -1.70 20.99
N SER A 29 20.00 -0.37 20.95
CA SER A 29 18.88 0.41 21.50
C SER A 29 17.67 0.28 20.60
N SER A 30 16.51 0.41 21.23
CA SER A 30 15.22 0.28 20.58
C SER A 30 14.93 1.40 19.58
N GLU A 31 15.43 2.62 19.84
CA GLU A 31 15.41 3.70 18.85
C GLU A 31 16.36 3.41 17.68
N ALA A 32 17.52 2.77 17.91
CA ALA A 32 18.46 2.43 16.84
C ALA A 32 17.90 1.37 15.87
N VAL A 33 17.21 0.35 16.40
CA VAL A 33 16.54 -0.66 15.57
C VAL A 33 15.39 -0.05 14.77
N ALA A 34 14.58 0.82 15.38
CA ALA A 34 13.49 1.50 14.68
C ALA A 34 14.01 2.42 13.56
N SER A 35 15.10 3.14 13.81
CA SER A 35 15.77 3.99 12.81
C SER A 35 16.35 3.17 11.65
N GLN A 36 16.99 2.04 11.93
CA GLN A 36 17.53 1.13 10.89
C GLN A 36 16.44 0.49 10.03
N LEU A 37 15.24 0.30 10.58
CA LEU A 37 14.08 -0.26 9.89
C LEU A 37 13.15 0.81 9.30
N ASN A 38 13.56 2.09 9.30
CA ASN A 38 12.73 3.23 8.86
C ASN A 38 11.32 3.28 9.48
N ILE A 39 11.16 2.78 10.72
CA ILE A 39 9.87 2.79 11.41
C ILE A 39 9.60 4.20 11.91
N PRO A 40 8.45 4.82 11.56
CA PRO A 40 8.10 6.15 12.03
C PRO A 40 8.16 6.23 13.57
N LYS A 41 8.74 7.32 14.09
CA LYS A 41 8.93 7.52 15.54
C LYS A 41 7.64 7.37 16.34
N ASP A 42 6.51 7.78 15.76
CA ASP A 42 5.19 7.70 16.38
C ASP A 42 4.71 6.24 16.53
N TRP A 43 5.01 5.38 15.56
CA TRP A 43 4.74 3.94 15.64
C TRP A 43 5.63 3.24 16.66
N TYR A 44 6.91 3.63 16.70
CA TYR A 44 7.84 3.12 17.71
C TYR A 44 7.36 3.47 19.14
N ASN A 45 6.99 4.74 19.38
CA ASN A 45 6.45 5.18 20.66
C ASN A 45 5.16 4.43 21.04
N TRP A 46 4.28 4.17 20.07
CA TRP A 46 3.05 3.40 20.29
C TRP A 46 3.34 1.93 20.65
N SER A 47 4.29 1.29 19.98
CA SER A 47 4.71 -0.09 20.30
C SER A 47 5.26 -0.22 21.72
N ARG A 48 6.06 0.77 22.15
CA ARG A 48 6.63 0.84 23.50
C ARG A 48 5.55 1.08 24.56
N PHE A 49 4.58 1.93 24.24
CA PHE A 49 3.42 2.21 25.08
C PHE A 49 2.55 0.95 25.29
N TRP A 50 2.20 0.23 24.22
CA TRP A 50 1.40 -1.01 24.31
C TRP A 50 2.12 -2.09 25.14
N LEU A 51 3.43 -2.24 24.93
CA LEU A 51 4.28 -3.15 25.72
C LEU A 51 4.27 -2.83 27.21
N ASN A 52 4.28 -1.55 27.57
CA ASN A 52 4.20 -1.12 28.95
C ASN A 52 2.81 -1.32 29.54
N TYR A 53 1.75 -1.08 28.75
CA TYR A 53 0.36 -1.31 29.14
C TYR A 53 0.06 -2.80 29.42
N GLN A 54 0.54 -3.73 28.59
CA GLN A 54 0.41 -5.18 28.85
C GLN A 54 1.05 -5.60 30.16
N LYS A 55 2.22 -5.02 30.45
CA LYS A 55 3.00 -5.40 31.63
C LYS A 55 2.47 -4.75 32.90
N ASN A 56 1.89 -3.56 32.80
CA ASN A 56 1.45 -2.77 33.95
C ASN A 56 0.13 -2.02 33.64
N PRO A 57 -1.01 -2.72 33.54
CA PRO A 57 -2.29 -2.11 33.13
C PRO A 57 -2.82 -1.07 34.13
N HIS A 58 -2.34 -1.11 35.38
CA HIS A 58 -2.77 -0.22 36.46
C HIS A 58 -2.02 1.13 36.52
N VAL A 59 -1.07 1.38 35.62
CA VAL A 59 -0.25 2.62 35.60
C VAL A 59 -0.94 3.76 34.84
N LEU A 60 -2.19 3.58 34.40
CA LEU A 60 -3.00 4.68 33.88
C LEU A 60 -3.64 5.42 35.06
N VAL A 61 -3.10 6.60 35.38
CA VAL A 61 -3.32 7.24 36.69
C VAL A 61 -4.57 8.13 36.72
N ASN A 62 -5.21 8.43 35.58
CA ASN A 62 -6.44 9.23 35.61
C ASN A 62 -7.46 8.83 34.52
N LYS A 63 -8.73 9.19 34.77
CA LYS A 63 -9.87 8.87 33.90
C LYS A 63 -9.76 9.50 32.50
N SER A 64 -9.09 10.65 32.37
CA SER A 64 -8.82 11.30 31.09
C SER A 64 -7.82 10.52 30.22
N ASP A 65 -6.84 9.84 30.82
CA ASP A 65 -5.92 8.96 30.10
C ASP A 65 -6.66 7.73 29.56
N ILE A 66 -7.67 7.23 30.30
CA ILE A 66 -8.51 6.10 29.88
C ILE A 66 -9.48 6.51 28.76
N GLU A 67 -10.15 7.67 28.84
CA GLU A 67 -11.04 8.16 27.77
C GLU A 67 -10.26 8.54 26.49
N TRP A 68 -9.07 9.15 26.65
CA TRP A 68 -8.15 9.38 25.54
C TRP A 68 -7.66 8.06 24.93
N LEU A 69 -7.41 7.03 25.75
CA LEU A 69 -7.05 5.70 25.28
C LEU A 69 -8.20 4.95 24.62
N ASP A 70 -9.44 5.05 25.09
CA ASP A 70 -10.57 4.41 24.40
C ASP A 70 -10.85 5.08 23.06
N THR A 71 -10.68 6.40 22.97
CA THR A 71 -10.73 7.15 21.71
C THR A 71 -9.57 6.76 20.80
N LEU A 72 -8.35 6.69 21.33
CA LEU A 72 -7.15 6.29 20.60
C LEU A 72 -7.16 4.80 20.23
N ILE A 73 -7.69 3.91 21.06
CA ILE A 73 -7.84 2.47 20.80
C ILE A 73 -8.96 2.26 19.80
N GLY A 74 -10.07 3.01 19.88
CA GLY A 74 -11.09 3.03 18.84
C GLY A 74 -10.52 3.51 17.50
N GLU A 75 -9.76 4.61 17.50
CA GLU A 75 -9.07 5.11 16.31
C GLU A 75 -7.95 4.19 15.83
N VAL A 76 -7.21 3.56 16.74
CA VAL A 76 -6.09 2.69 16.41
C VAL A 76 -6.60 1.32 15.99
N GLN A 77 -7.64 0.75 16.58
CA GLN A 77 -8.33 -0.45 16.08
C GLN A 77 -8.99 -0.20 14.73
N TYR A 78 -9.55 1.00 14.52
CA TYR A 78 -9.99 1.46 13.19
C TYR A 78 -8.81 1.52 12.19
N ARG A 79 -7.62 1.95 12.66
CA ARG A 79 -6.37 2.00 11.88
C ARG A 79 -5.59 0.68 11.83
N ILE A 80 -5.90 -0.31 12.67
CA ILE A 80 -5.22 -1.60 12.68
C ILE A 80 -5.59 -2.23 11.36
N ASN A 81 -4.55 -2.49 10.58
CA ASN A 81 -4.72 -3.09 9.29
C ASN A 81 -5.14 -4.55 9.49
N LYS A 82 -6.45 -4.82 9.42
CA LYS A 82 -7.05 -6.14 9.64
C LYS A 82 -6.40 -7.22 8.78
N GLY A 83 -5.96 -6.88 7.56
CA GLY A 83 -5.23 -7.81 6.69
C GLY A 83 -3.90 -8.27 7.30
N MET A 84 -3.14 -7.34 7.89
CA MET A 84 -1.89 -7.68 8.58
C MET A 84 -2.11 -8.46 9.86
N LEU A 85 -3.22 -8.24 10.57
CA LEU A 85 -3.59 -9.07 11.72
C LEU A 85 -3.81 -10.52 11.30
N ILE A 86 -4.62 -10.75 10.25
CA ILE A 86 -4.89 -12.08 9.70
C ILE A 86 -3.58 -12.78 9.28
N TYR A 87 -2.66 -12.05 8.64
CA TYR A 87 -1.33 -12.56 8.30
C TYR A 87 -0.55 -13.00 9.54
N CYS A 88 -0.50 -12.17 10.59
CA CYS A 88 0.22 -12.53 11.80
C CYS A 88 -0.41 -13.73 12.53
N GLU A 89 -1.74 -13.83 12.55
CA GLU A 89 -2.46 -14.98 13.11
C GLU A 89 -2.11 -16.27 12.36
N HIS A 90 -2.02 -16.21 11.03
CA HIS A 90 -1.51 -17.31 10.21
C HIS A 90 -0.06 -17.70 10.57
N MET A 91 0.84 -16.71 10.67
CA MET A 91 2.25 -16.97 11.02
C MET A 91 2.43 -17.56 12.43
N ASN A 92 1.43 -17.39 13.30
CA ASN A 92 1.39 -17.98 14.64
C ASN A 92 0.67 -19.34 14.68
N GLY A 93 0.21 -19.86 13.53
CA GLY A 93 -0.48 -21.14 13.43
C GLY A 93 -1.93 -21.11 13.90
N LEU A 94 -2.53 -19.94 14.12
CA LEU A 94 -3.93 -19.82 14.51
C LEU A 94 -4.88 -20.15 13.35
N TYR A 95 -4.47 -19.83 12.12
CA TYR A 95 -5.22 -20.16 10.91
C TYR A 95 -4.39 -20.98 9.94
N GLY A 96 -5.02 -22.01 9.36
CA GLY A 96 -4.47 -22.74 8.23
C GLY A 96 -4.40 -21.89 6.97
N LYS A 97 -3.54 -22.27 6.04
CA LYS A 97 -3.31 -21.54 4.78
C LYS A 97 -4.61 -21.18 4.04
N ASP A 98 -5.49 -22.16 3.82
CA ASP A 98 -6.71 -21.94 3.03
C ASP A 98 -7.69 -21.00 3.74
N GLU A 99 -7.80 -21.12 5.06
CA GLU A 99 -8.60 -20.20 5.87
C GLU A 99 -8.05 -18.78 5.82
N THR A 100 -6.73 -18.62 5.95
CA THR A 100 -6.06 -17.32 5.82
C THR A 100 -6.32 -16.69 4.47
N VAL A 101 -6.16 -17.44 3.38
CA VAL A 101 -6.44 -16.94 2.02
C VAL A 101 -7.89 -16.52 1.89
N ASN A 102 -8.84 -17.33 2.33
CA ASN A 102 -10.26 -16.99 2.27
C ASN A 102 -10.58 -15.70 3.04
N ARG A 103 -10.05 -15.55 4.26
CA ARG A 103 -10.27 -14.36 5.08
C ARG A 103 -9.70 -13.10 4.43
N LEU A 104 -8.50 -13.20 3.85
CA LEU A 104 -7.86 -12.08 3.16
C LEU A 104 -8.61 -11.70 1.88
N ILE A 105 -9.06 -12.68 1.09
CA ILE A 105 -9.88 -12.44 -0.11
C ILE A 105 -11.16 -11.69 0.29
N LEU A 106 -11.90 -12.21 1.28
CA LEU A 106 -13.14 -11.57 1.75
C LEU A 106 -12.91 -10.13 2.22
N LEU A 107 -11.81 -9.88 2.93
CA LEU A 107 -11.46 -8.55 3.41
C LEU A 107 -11.05 -7.60 2.26
N SER A 108 -10.34 -8.10 1.25
CA SER A 108 -9.98 -7.33 0.06
C SER A 108 -11.19 -6.98 -0.81
N GLU A 109 -12.17 -7.89 -0.92
CA GLU A 109 -13.35 -7.71 -1.77
C GLU A 109 -14.43 -6.86 -1.11
N TYR A 110 -14.75 -7.16 0.17
CA TYR A 110 -15.91 -6.59 0.87
C TYR A 110 -15.54 -5.68 2.05
N GLY A 111 -14.26 -5.34 2.24
CA GLY A 111 -13.85 -4.44 3.32
C GLY A 111 -14.38 -3.02 3.10
N ASP A 112 -15.09 -2.45 4.09
CA ASP A 112 -15.65 -1.09 3.97
C ASP A 112 -14.58 0.00 3.85
N LEU A 113 -13.38 -0.25 4.37
CA LEU A 113 -12.29 0.71 4.43
C LEU A 113 -11.15 0.29 3.51
N SER A 114 -10.76 1.21 2.61
CA SER A 114 -9.66 0.99 1.66
C SER A 114 -8.36 0.58 2.34
N CYS A 115 -8.05 1.10 3.53
CA CYS A 115 -6.85 0.73 4.29
C CYS A 115 -6.82 -0.75 4.70
N HIS A 116 -7.98 -1.34 5.05
CA HIS A 116 -8.07 -2.76 5.39
C HIS A 116 -7.94 -3.63 4.14
N ARG A 117 -8.56 -3.22 3.03
CA ARG A 117 -8.44 -3.90 1.74
C ARG A 117 -6.98 -3.90 1.24
N ILE A 118 -6.31 -2.75 1.34
CA ILE A 118 -4.90 -2.57 0.98
C ILE A 118 -3.99 -3.50 1.78
N GLY A 119 -4.14 -3.58 3.09
CA GLY A 119 -3.26 -4.49 3.83
C GLY A 119 -3.66 -5.94 3.75
N ALA A 120 -4.90 -6.26 3.37
CA ALA A 120 -5.25 -7.61 2.97
C ALA A 120 -4.51 -8.02 1.69
N LEU A 121 -4.45 -7.14 0.69
CA LEU A 121 -3.65 -7.35 -0.53
C LEU A 121 -2.15 -7.44 -0.21
N TYR A 122 -1.64 -6.57 0.66
CA TYR A 122 -0.24 -6.64 1.09
C TYR A 122 0.06 -7.94 1.83
N ALA A 123 -0.85 -8.43 2.69
CA ALA A 123 -0.73 -9.74 3.33
C ALA A 123 -0.72 -10.88 2.30
N LEU A 124 -1.62 -10.86 1.30
CA LEU A 124 -1.62 -11.83 0.19
C LEU A 124 -0.30 -11.82 -0.58
N LYS A 125 0.28 -10.63 -0.80
CA LYS A 125 1.62 -10.49 -1.37
C LYS A 125 2.67 -11.23 -0.56
N LEU A 126 2.74 -10.96 0.74
CA LEU A 126 3.73 -11.54 1.65
C LEU A 126 3.64 -13.06 1.76
N LEU A 127 2.43 -13.63 1.65
CA LEU A 127 2.24 -15.08 1.66
C LEU A 127 2.86 -15.77 0.43
N ARG A 128 3.10 -15.04 -0.68
CA ARG A 128 3.71 -15.54 -1.92
C ARG A 128 3.05 -16.81 -2.47
N LEU A 129 1.73 -16.90 -2.33
CA LEU A 129 0.95 -18.06 -2.75
C LEU A 129 0.51 -17.89 -4.21
N LYS A 130 0.83 -18.88 -5.05
CA LYS A 130 0.33 -18.98 -6.44
C LYS A 130 -1.07 -19.63 -6.48
N ASP A 131 -2.02 -19.04 -5.76
CA ASP A 131 -3.42 -19.51 -5.73
C ASP A 131 -4.23 -18.77 -6.81
N GLN A 132 -4.96 -19.51 -7.64
CA GLN A 132 -5.75 -18.93 -8.74
C GLN A 132 -6.81 -17.93 -8.23
N ARG A 133 -7.38 -18.17 -7.05
CA ARG A 133 -8.39 -17.27 -6.46
C ARG A 133 -7.81 -15.90 -6.11
N ILE A 134 -6.53 -15.87 -5.71
CA ILE A 134 -5.80 -14.63 -5.46
C ILE A 134 -5.55 -13.89 -6.78
N PHE A 135 -5.18 -14.62 -7.84
CA PHE A 135 -5.00 -14.03 -9.16
C PHE A 135 -6.30 -13.38 -9.67
N ASP A 136 -7.40 -14.12 -9.67
CA ASP A 136 -8.70 -13.65 -10.17
C ASP A 136 -9.18 -12.42 -9.40
N LEU A 137 -9.03 -12.43 -8.06
CA LEU A 137 -9.31 -11.27 -7.22
C LEU A 137 -8.45 -10.06 -7.63
N CYS A 138 -7.14 -10.25 -7.76
CA CYS A 138 -6.23 -9.14 -8.04
C CYS A 138 -6.41 -8.61 -9.47
N GLU A 139 -6.73 -9.46 -10.44
CA GLU A 139 -7.10 -9.04 -11.80
C GLU A 139 -8.32 -8.12 -11.78
N ASN A 140 -9.40 -8.57 -11.14
CA ASN A 140 -10.63 -7.78 -11.02
C ASN A 140 -10.37 -6.44 -10.32
N LEU A 141 -9.66 -6.46 -9.18
CA LEU A 141 -9.36 -5.25 -8.43
C LEU A 141 -8.46 -4.28 -9.23
N ALA A 142 -7.44 -4.79 -9.92
CA ALA A 142 -6.55 -3.96 -10.74
C ALA A 142 -7.29 -3.26 -11.89
N ILE A 143 -8.32 -3.90 -12.45
CA ILE A 143 -9.09 -3.38 -13.58
C ILE A 143 -10.20 -2.42 -13.15
N SER A 144 -11.00 -2.81 -12.15
CA SER A 144 -12.28 -2.15 -11.88
C SER A 144 -12.40 -1.45 -10.54
N ASP A 145 -11.43 -1.55 -9.62
CA ASP A 145 -11.59 -0.91 -8.32
C ASP A 145 -11.59 0.61 -8.41
N HIS A 146 -12.52 1.28 -7.72
CA HIS A 146 -12.61 2.73 -7.72
C HIS A 146 -11.45 3.40 -6.98
N ASN A 147 -10.84 2.73 -6.00
CA ASN A 147 -9.76 3.28 -5.20
C ASN A 147 -8.40 3.04 -5.88
N PRO A 148 -7.66 4.10 -6.27
CA PRO A 148 -6.38 3.96 -6.96
C PRO A 148 -5.32 3.19 -6.16
N ASP A 149 -5.28 3.34 -4.83
CA ASP A 149 -4.33 2.63 -3.99
C ASP A 149 -4.64 1.12 -3.93
N VAL A 150 -5.93 0.74 -3.94
CA VAL A 150 -6.34 -0.67 -4.01
C VAL A 150 -5.94 -1.26 -5.36
N ARG A 151 -6.19 -0.57 -6.48
CA ARG A 151 -5.75 -1.00 -7.81
C ARG A 151 -4.25 -1.23 -7.86
N TYR A 152 -3.48 -0.25 -7.40
CA TYR A 152 -2.01 -0.36 -7.34
C TYR A 152 -1.55 -1.58 -6.54
N GLN A 153 -2.12 -1.79 -5.35
CA GLN A 153 -1.72 -2.92 -4.51
C GLN A 153 -2.09 -4.26 -5.13
N ALA A 154 -3.22 -4.35 -5.83
CA ALA A 154 -3.59 -5.55 -6.59
C ALA A 154 -2.58 -5.81 -7.73
N VAL A 155 -2.18 -4.78 -8.47
CA VAL A 155 -1.12 -4.89 -9.48
C VAL A 155 0.20 -5.34 -8.87
N ASN A 156 0.58 -4.80 -7.70
CA ASN A 156 1.81 -5.17 -7.02
C ASN A 156 1.80 -6.66 -6.60
N VAL A 157 0.65 -7.21 -6.17
CA VAL A 157 0.50 -8.66 -5.94
C VAL A 157 0.69 -9.46 -7.23
N LEU A 158 0.12 -9.01 -8.35
CA LEU A 158 0.25 -9.67 -9.66
C LEU A 158 1.70 -9.67 -10.17
N ILE A 159 2.41 -8.55 -9.99
CA ILE A 159 3.83 -8.41 -10.35
C ILE A 159 4.68 -9.32 -9.47
N GLU A 160 4.47 -9.39 -8.17
CA GLU A 160 5.36 -10.17 -7.30
C GLU A 160 5.09 -11.68 -7.33
N ASN A 161 3.82 -12.08 -7.32
CA ASN A 161 3.44 -13.48 -7.11
C ASN A 161 3.05 -14.22 -8.39
N PHE A 162 2.63 -13.51 -9.44
CA PHE A 162 2.01 -14.09 -10.64
C PHE A 162 2.68 -13.68 -11.95
N LYS A 163 4.00 -13.47 -11.90
CA LYS A 163 4.82 -12.97 -13.03
C LYS A 163 4.52 -13.66 -14.36
N ASP A 164 4.38 -14.97 -14.32
CA ASP A 164 4.27 -15.83 -15.50
C ASP A 164 2.93 -15.64 -16.25
N ILE A 165 1.88 -15.21 -15.54
CA ILE A 165 0.50 -15.18 -16.05
C ILE A 165 -0.12 -13.78 -16.06
N SER A 166 0.46 -12.82 -15.33
CA SER A 166 -0.10 -11.46 -15.19
C SER A 166 0.13 -10.56 -16.40
N LEU A 167 0.89 -10.97 -17.41
CA LEU A 167 1.28 -10.12 -18.55
C LEU A 167 0.09 -9.46 -19.26
N LYS A 168 -1.02 -10.20 -19.45
CA LYS A 168 -2.22 -9.67 -20.10
C LYS A 168 -2.89 -8.58 -19.26
N VAL A 169 -2.97 -8.79 -17.95
CA VAL A 169 -3.54 -7.83 -16.99
C VAL A 169 -2.67 -6.59 -16.92
N LEU A 170 -1.35 -6.77 -16.77
CA LEU A 170 -0.40 -5.66 -16.74
C LEU A 170 -0.46 -4.81 -18.00
N LYS A 171 -0.60 -5.46 -19.17
CA LYS A 171 -0.81 -4.74 -20.43
C LYS A 171 -2.06 -3.86 -20.36
N TRP A 172 -3.18 -4.44 -19.95
CA TRP A 172 -4.44 -3.70 -19.84
C TRP A 172 -4.32 -2.52 -18.88
N VAL A 173 -3.73 -2.74 -17.69
CA VAL A 173 -3.53 -1.67 -16.71
C VAL A 173 -2.65 -0.55 -17.26
N ILE A 174 -1.55 -0.87 -17.96
CA ILE A 174 -0.68 0.15 -18.59
C ILE A 174 -1.43 0.94 -19.67
N ASP A 175 -2.30 0.28 -20.44
CA ASP A 175 -3.05 0.93 -21.52
C ASP A 175 -4.20 1.82 -21.00
N PHE A 176 -4.77 1.49 -19.84
CA PHE A 176 -6.04 2.08 -19.38
C PHE A 176 -6.00 2.73 -17.98
N GLU A 177 -4.90 2.67 -17.23
CA GLU A 177 -4.82 3.36 -15.94
C GLU A 177 -4.91 4.88 -16.12
N VAL A 178 -5.86 5.47 -15.40
CA VAL A 178 -6.19 6.90 -15.48
C VAL A 178 -5.51 7.72 -14.39
N SER A 179 -5.10 7.08 -13.30
CA SER A 179 -4.37 7.72 -12.22
C SER A 179 -2.89 7.78 -12.55
N GLU A 180 -2.40 8.98 -12.84
CA GLU A 180 -0.97 9.22 -13.07
C GLU A 180 -0.12 8.69 -11.90
N GLU A 181 -0.57 8.86 -10.65
CA GLU A 181 0.14 8.37 -9.47
C GLU A 181 0.27 6.84 -9.48
N VAL A 182 -0.81 6.12 -9.75
CA VAL A 182 -0.78 4.65 -9.84
C VAL A 182 0.11 4.21 -10.98
N PHE A 183 -0.01 4.83 -12.14
CA PHE A 183 0.81 4.52 -13.30
C PHE A 183 2.31 4.68 -12.98
N HIS A 184 2.72 5.80 -12.39
CA HIS A 184 4.12 6.02 -11.98
C HIS A 184 4.63 4.98 -10.98
N LYS A 185 3.80 4.58 -10.01
CA LYS A 185 4.18 3.54 -9.05
C LYS A 185 4.37 2.19 -9.75
N ILE A 186 3.46 1.83 -10.66
CA ILE A 186 3.58 0.60 -11.47
C ILE A 186 4.86 0.62 -12.30
N LEU A 187 5.19 1.75 -12.94
CA LEU A 187 6.43 1.86 -13.72
C LEU A 187 7.68 1.61 -12.86
N LYS A 188 7.70 2.15 -11.64
CA LYS A 188 8.80 1.96 -10.70
C LYS A 188 8.95 0.49 -10.32
N ASP A 189 7.85 -0.20 -10.02
CA ASP A 189 7.88 -1.61 -9.64
C ASP A 189 8.20 -2.54 -10.82
N LEU A 190 7.93 -2.09 -12.06
CA LEU A 190 8.27 -2.82 -13.27
C LEU A 190 9.73 -2.62 -13.71
N ASP A 191 10.49 -1.71 -13.11
CA ASP A 191 11.91 -1.49 -13.47
C ASP A 191 12.76 -2.74 -13.17
N ASP A 192 12.39 -3.49 -12.12
CA ASP A 192 12.98 -4.79 -11.78
C ASP A 192 12.46 -5.95 -12.67
N TYR A 193 11.49 -5.66 -13.52
CA TYR A 193 10.80 -6.64 -14.36
C TYR A 193 11.46 -6.71 -15.73
N SER A 194 12.45 -7.59 -15.88
CA SER A 194 13.18 -7.81 -17.14
C SER A 194 12.31 -8.45 -18.24
N ASN A 195 11.36 -7.68 -18.78
CA ASN A 195 10.47 -8.11 -19.85
C ASN A 195 10.41 -7.03 -20.95
N LYS A 196 11.10 -7.31 -22.05
CA LYS A 196 11.16 -6.44 -23.25
C LYS A 196 9.79 -6.05 -23.80
N TYR A 197 8.78 -6.91 -23.65
CA TYR A 197 7.43 -6.59 -24.10
C TYR A 197 6.80 -5.48 -23.25
N LEU A 198 6.92 -5.57 -21.92
CA LEU A 198 6.43 -4.52 -21.03
C LEU A 198 7.21 -3.22 -21.20
N GLU A 199 8.53 -3.29 -21.35
CA GLU A 199 9.36 -2.11 -21.66
C GLU A 199 8.88 -1.40 -22.94
N HIS A 200 8.61 -2.16 -24.00
CA HIS A 200 8.09 -1.62 -25.25
C HIS A 200 6.73 -0.97 -25.05
N LEU A 201 5.82 -1.64 -24.34
CA LEU A 201 4.48 -1.13 -24.05
C LEU A 201 4.51 0.19 -23.27
N ILE A 202 5.32 0.23 -22.21
CA ILE A 202 5.53 1.43 -21.39
C ILE A 202 6.06 2.57 -22.25
N ARG A 203 7.08 2.32 -23.07
CA ARG A 203 7.64 3.32 -23.99
C ARG A 203 6.59 3.85 -24.96
N SER A 204 5.83 2.96 -25.59
CA SER A 204 4.75 3.36 -26.52
C SER A 204 3.69 4.21 -25.84
N ARG A 205 3.30 3.88 -24.60
CA ARG A 205 2.35 4.70 -23.84
C ARG A 205 2.92 6.08 -23.54
N LEU A 206 4.14 6.16 -23.01
CA LEU A 206 4.81 7.44 -22.71
C LEU A 206 4.96 8.32 -23.96
N GLU A 207 5.32 7.73 -25.11
CA GLU A 207 5.41 8.46 -26.38
C GLU A 207 4.05 9.03 -26.82
N SER A 208 2.95 8.30 -26.59
CA SER A 208 1.60 8.77 -26.90
C SER A 208 1.18 9.96 -26.04
N GLU A 209 1.51 9.92 -24.74
CA GLU A 209 1.24 11.02 -23.81
C GLU A 209 2.06 12.27 -24.15
N ILE A 210 3.36 12.12 -24.44
CA ILE A 210 4.22 13.23 -24.88
C ILE A 210 3.68 13.88 -26.17
N LYS A 211 3.21 13.09 -27.12
CA LYS A 211 2.59 13.60 -28.37
C LYS A 211 1.31 14.37 -28.07
N ARG A 212 0.45 13.84 -27.18
CA ARG A 212 -0.78 14.50 -26.73
C ARG A 212 -0.47 15.86 -26.08
N ASP A 213 0.50 15.90 -25.17
CA ASP A 213 0.93 17.11 -24.48
C ASP A 213 1.42 18.21 -25.44
N LYS A 214 2.23 17.81 -26.44
CA LYS A 214 2.69 18.73 -27.50
C LYS A 214 1.53 19.27 -28.34
N LEU A 215 0.53 18.44 -28.63
CA LEU A 215 -0.64 18.85 -29.39
C LEU A 215 -1.52 19.84 -28.60
N VAL A 216 -1.75 19.58 -27.31
CA VAL A 216 -2.49 20.49 -26.42
C VAL A 216 -1.79 21.86 -26.37
N LYS A 217 -0.48 21.89 -26.14
CA LYS A 217 0.31 23.14 -26.15
C LYS A 217 0.26 23.89 -27.48
N LYS A 218 0.16 23.18 -28.61
CA LYS A 218 0.01 23.79 -29.95
C LYS A 218 -1.38 24.43 -30.09
N ILE A 219 -2.44 23.72 -29.70
CA ILE A 219 -3.82 24.21 -29.75
C ILE A 219 -3.97 25.43 -28.84
N ASP A 220 -3.46 25.40 -27.62
CA ASP A 220 -3.52 26.54 -26.69
C ASP A 220 -2.83 27.77 -27.27
N LYS A 221 -1.67 27.60 -27.92
CA LYS A 221 -0.95 28.71 -28.58
C LYS A 221 -1.74 29.31 -29.74
N GLU A 222 -2.40 28.48 -30.55
CA GLU A 222 -3.21 28.92 -31.68
C GLU A 222 -4.53 29.58 -31.21
N PHE A 223 -5.15 29.05 -30.16
CA PHE A 223 -6.41 29.54 -29.61
C PHE A 223 -6.22 30.82 -28.79
N TYR A 224 -5.31 30.85 -27.81
CA TYR A 224 -5.07 32.07 -27.02
C TYR A 224 -4.26 33.13 -27.77
N GLY A 225 -3.45 32.75 -28.76
CA GLY A 225 -2.76 33.70 -29.65
C GLY A 225 -3.71 34.50 -30.55
N SER A 226 -4.90 33.97 -30.85
CA SER A 226 -5.91 34.64 -31.68
C SER A 226 -6.85 35.57 -30.89
N PHE A 227 -7.02 35.36 -29.58
CA PHE A 227 -7.83 36.26 -28.73
C PHE A 227 -7.09 37.54 -28.28
N ASN A 228 -5.76 37.54 -28.21
CA ASN A 228 -5.00 38.75 -27.88
C ASN A 228 -4.98 39.80 -29.01
N VAL A 229 -5.51 39.47 -30.20
CA VAL A 229 -5.62 40.40 -31.34
C VAL A 229 -6.97 41.14 -31.35
N LEU A 230 -7.97 40.68 -30.57
CA LEU A 230 -9.35 41.20 -30.61
C LEU A 230 -9.76 42.09 -29.42
N ILE A 231 -8.84 42.44 -28.51
CA ILE A 231 -9.11 43.30 -27.34
C ILE A 231 -8.39 44.67 -27.44
N ILE A 232 -7.91 45.04 -28.63
CA ILE A 232 -7.40 46.39 -28.91
C ILE A 232 -8.22 46.96 -30.05
N ASP A 233 -9.38 47.54 -29.73
CA ASP A 233 -10.00 48.70 -30.39
C ASP A 233 -11.17 49.22 -29.55
#